data_AF-A0A2H1GBD8-F1
#
_entry.id   AF-A0A2H1GBD8-F1
#
_cell.length_a   1.000
_cell.length_b   1.000
_cell.length_c   1.000
_cell.angle_alpha   90.00
_cell.angle_beta   90.00
_cell.angle_gamma   90.00
#
_symmetry.space_group_name_H-M   'P 1'
#
loop_
_entity.id
_entity.type
_entity.pdbx_description
1 polymer ?
#
loop_
_entity_poly.entity_id
_entity_poly.type
_entity_poly.pdbx_seq_one_letter_code
_entity_poly.pdbx_strand_id
1 'polypeptide(L)'
;MASLKDRIRSLIKRRSGKQPNTTISKESPTARTTENTPPTTAPAQQNLQQQQPILTQNRATAPAVQAATTSGTLQVALVNQSNSSQVFAYITGQAIDNNNALFLLQADARTPYYPSSPSATGASLSTNVAISLGAPGNTINATIPRLAGGRIWFSVGAPLTFKLNPGPGLVEPSVFNPSDPNYNVQFGFCEFTFNSAQVFINISYVDFVSGVPVALTLQDTDGSSKHVGGMKSDGLATVCKNLRAQTAKDGRRWSSLIVQKNGQDLRALSPNSGITLNPDWFSTYWTDYVNRVYSQYSSKALTVDTQASFGEVRGQVDASGALNFGAGGSFKKPTSADIFGNSTGPFATGGNSQTNAIIPRLAAAFNRSTLLLSDQAPNGTNPNQYYQDATTNHYSRIVHAVNVDGLGYAFPYDDVTSDGGKPQEGAIFSFSPAKLTVTMGGNNAKAS
;
A
#
# COMPACT_ATOMS: atom_id res chain seq x y z
N MET A 1 -19.07 -3.85 -49.83
CA MET A 1 -19.44 -3.00 -48.68
C MET A 1 -18.81 -1.64 -48.86
N ALA A 2 -19.63 -0.63 -49.16
CA ALA A 2 -19.19 0.71 -49.54
C ALA A 2 -19.00 1.62 -48.31
N SER A 3 -18.11 2.61 -48.46
CA SER A 3 -17.38 3.34 -47.43
C SER A 3 -18.15 4.46 -46.73
N LEU A 4 -17.78 4.71 -45.47
CA LEU A 4 -18.31 5.64 -44.47
C LEU A 4 -18.36 7.14 -44.90
N LYS A 5 -17.83 7.49 -46.08
CA LYS A 5 -17.81 8.87 -46.59
C LYS A 5 -19.16 9.40 -47.10
N ASP A 6 -20.17 8.56 -47.31
CA ASP A 6 -21.47 8.97 -47.86
C ASP A 6 -22.55 9.33 -46.81
N ARG A 7 -22.23 9.26 -45.51
CA ARG A 7 -23.19 9.53 -44.41
C ARG A 7 -23.15 10.93 -43.80
N ILE A 8 -22.31 11.85 -44.30
CA ILE A 8 -22.11 13.20 -43.70
C ILE A 8 -22.64 14.35 -44.60
N ARG A 9 -23.47 14.08 -45.61
CA ARG A 9 -24.04 15.13 -46.48
C ARG A 9 -25.50 15.52 -46.23
N SER A 10 -26.17 15.04 -45.17
CA SER A 10 -27.63 15.19 -45.04
C SER A 10 -28.15 16.03 -43.86
N LEU A 11 -27.39 16.96 -43.27
CA LEU A 11 -27.92 17.82 -42.18
C LEU A 11 -27.70 19.32 -42.33
N ILE A 12 -27.18 19.80 -43.46
CA ILE A 12 -27.09 21.23 -43.76
C ILE A 12 -27.97 21.55 -44.96
N LYS A 13 -29.25 21.84 -44.71
CA LYS A 13 -30.14 22.73 -45.51
C LYS A 13 -31.59 22.60 -45.03
N ARG A 14 -32.01 23.47 -44.12
CA ARG A 14 -33.38 24.01 -44.11
C ARG A 14 -33.32 25.46 -43.63
N ARG A 15 -33.67 26.36 -44.55
CA ARG A 15 -33.77 27.82 -44.38
C ARG A 15 -35.25 28.21 -44.53
N SER A 16 -35.55 29.42 -44.01
CA SER A 16 -36.70 30.32 -44.26
C SER A 16 -37.88 30.24 -43.26
N GLY A 17 -38.40 31.36 -42.71
CA GLY A 17 -38.03 32.78 -42.88
C GLY A 17 -38.88 33.80 -42.09
N LYS A 18 -38.65 35.10 -42.42
CA LYS A 18 -39.41 36.37 -42.22
C LYS A 18 -39.32 37.21 -40.89
N GLN A 19 -38.46 38.26 -40.94
CA GLN A 19 -38.64 39.76 -40.77
C GLN A 19 -39.47 40.42 -39.61
N PRO A 20 -39.34 41.75 -39.32
CA PRO A 20 -38.16 42.65 -39.10
C PRO A 20 -38.33 43.74 -37.96
N ASN A 21 -37.38 44.69 -37.85
CA ASN A 21 -37.33 45.99 -37.09
C ASN A 21 -37.04 45.91 -35.57
N THR A 22 -36.27 46.79 -34.88
CA THR A 22 -35.81 48.17 -35.12
C THR A 22 -34.59 48.53 -34.21
N THR A 23 -33.82 49.51 -34.68
CA THR A 23 -32.77 50.40 -34.13
C THR A 23 -32.65 50.62 -32.60
N ILE A 24 -31.42 50.65 -32.06
CA ILE A 24 -30.73 51.83 -31.44
C ILE A 24 -29.40 51.40 -30.74
N SER A 25 -28.41 52.27 -30.90
CA SER A 25 -27.00 52.24 -30.51
C SER A 25 -26.71 52.54 -29.04
N LYS A 26 -25.61 51.99 -28.51
CA LYS A 26 -24.52 52.72 -27.80
C LYS A 26 -23.34 51.81 -27.38
N GLU A 27 -22.17 52.13 -27.97
CA GLU A 27 -20.81 52.19 -27.41
C GLU A 27 -20.24 51.06 -26.50
N SER A 28 -19.39 50.20 -27.10
CA SER A 28 -17.93 49.95 -26.87
C SER A 28 -17.29 49.95 -25.45
N PRO A 29 -16.11 49.31 -25.24
CA PRO A 29 -15.48 48.17 -25.95
C PRO A 29 -14.76 47.13 -25.02
N THR A 30 -14.20 46.09 -25.66
CA THR A 30 -13.06 45.22 -25.24
C THR A 30 -13.24 44.29 -24.03
N ALA A 31 -12.70 43.07 -24.01
CA ALA A 31 -12.21 42.11 -24.99
C ALA A 31 -11.87 40.83 -24.20
N ARG A 32 -11.85 39.69 -24.91
CA ARG A 32 -11.18 38.43 -24.57
C ARG A 32 -11.95 37.44 -23.67
N THR A 33 -12.89 36.73 -24.28
CA THR A 33 -13.23 35.36 -23.91
C THR A 33 -12.11 34.41 -24.36
N THR A 34 -11.42 33.77 -23.42
CA THR A 34 -10.68 32.53 -23.66
C THR A 34 -11.52 31.35 -23.18
N GLU A 35 -11.66 30.36 -24.05
CA GLU A 35 -12.37 29.10 -23.84
C GLU A 35 -11.89 28.38 -22.58
N ASN A 36 -12.83 28.11 -21.67
CA ASN A 36 -12.64 27.14 -20.58
C ASN A 36 -12.72 25.73 -21.17
N THR A 37 -11.56 25.13 -21.43
CA THR A 37 -11.43 23.67 -21.55
C THR A 37 -10.99 23.16 -20.17
N PRO A 38 -11.74 22.26 -19.51
CA PRO A 38 -11.31 21.73 -18.21
C PRO A 38 -10.06 20.87 -18.43
N PRO A 39 -8.95 21.09 -17.68
CA PRO A 39 -7.82 20.19 -17.75
C PRO A 39 -8.19 18.85 -17.10
N THR A 40 -8.00 17.78 -17.86
CA THR A 40 -7.99 16.40 -17.39
C THR A 40 -6.86 16.23 -16.39
N THR A 41 -7.16 16.37 -15.10
CA THR A 41 -6.22 16.07 -14.02
C THR A 41 -6.06 14.56 -13.93
N ALA A 42 -4.83 14.09 -14.19
CA ALA A 42 -4.38 12.78 -13.77
C ALA A 42 -4.66 12.62 -12.25
N PRO A 43 -5.04 11.43 -11.76
CA PRO A 43 -5.26 11.23 -10.34
C PRO A 43 -3.99 11.62 -9.59
N ALA A 44 -4.12 12.58 -8.69
CA ALA A 44 -3.04 13.01 -7.82
C ALA A 44 -2.46 11.76 -7.13
N GLN A 45 -1.15 11.57 -7.25
CA GLN A 45 -0.39 10.75 -6.33
C GLN A 45 -0.69 11.32 -4.94
N GLN A 46 -1.60 10.66 -4.22
CA GLN A 46 -1.97 11.09 -2.88
C GLN A 46 -0.69 11.07 -2.03
N ASN A 47 -0.44 12.21 -1.39
CA ASN A 47 0.62 12.39 -0.42
C ASN A 47 0.67 11.22 0.57
N LEU A 48 1.62 10.30 0.38
CA LEU A 48 2.06 9.37 1.41
C LEU A 48 2.83 10.09 2.54
N GLN A 49 2.86 11.43 2.55
CA GLN A 49 3.71 12.24 3.40
C GLN A 49 3.10 12.73 4.72
N GLN A 50 1.91 12.27 5.14
CA GLN A 50 1.39 12.60 6.48
C GLN A 50 0.69 11.44 7.19
N GLN A 51 1.13 10.21 6.96
CA GLN A 51 1.04 9.25 8.05
C GLN A 51 2.16 9.62 9.02
N GLN A 52 1.82 10.35 10.10
CA GLN A 52 2.65 10.23 11.28
C GLN A 52 2.75 8.73 11.56
N PRO A 53 3.96 8.17 11.75
CA PRO A 53 4.06 6.81 12.20
C PRO A 53 3.14 6.73 13.40
N ILE A 54 2.16 5.82 13.36
CA ILE A 54 1.58 5.31 14.59
C ILE A 54 2.82 5.07 15.44
N LEU A 55 2.86 5.67 16.64
CA LEU A 55 3.75 5.15 17.65
C LEU A 55 3.32 3.69 17.75
N THR A 56 3.95 2.80 16.97
CA THR A 56 4.22 1.44 17.40
C THR A 56 4.62 1.68 18.82
N GLN A 57 3.71 1.40 19.76
CA GLN A 57 3.97 1.55 21.18
C GLN A 57 5.40 1.08 21.37
N ASN A 58 6.16 1.82 22.17
CA ASN A 58 7.45 1.40 22.69
C ASN A 58 7.37 -0.06 23.19
N ARG A 59 7.43 -1.03 22.27
CA ARG A 59 7.70 -2.46 22.51
C ARG A 59 9.19 -2.65 22.75
N ALA A 60 9.94 -1.56 22.73
CA ALA A 60 11.20 -1.42 23.40
C ALA A 60 11.15 -0.13 24.24
N THR A 61 11.22 -0.27 25.55
CA THR A 61 12.04 0.68 26.31
C THR A 61 13.43 0.63 25.68
N ALA A 62 13.79 1.67 24.94
CA ALA A 62 15.11 1.76 24.34
C ALA A 62 16.18 1.61 25.46
N PRO A 63 17.12 0.66 25.34
CA PRO A 63 18.36 0.77 26.09
C PRO A 63 19.03 2.10 25.73
N ALA A 64 19.72 2.71 26.68
CA ALA A 64 20.32 4.04 26.55
C ALA A 64 21.02 4.28 25.20
N VAL A 65 20.61 5.36 24.51
CA VAL A 65 21.25 6.14 23.42
C VAL A 65 22.43 5.46 22.70
N GLN A 66 22.24 4.26 22.16
CA GLN A 66 23.21 3.63 21.26
C GLN A 66 22.67 3.72 19.83
N ALA A 67 23.52 4.19 18.91
CA ALA A 67 23.16 4.22 17.51
C ALA A 67 23.05 2.79 16.96
N ALA A 68 22.05 2.53 16.11
CA ALA A 68 21.82 1.25 15.46
C ALA A 68 23.09 0.69 14.79
N THR A 69 23.83 1.56 14.11
CA THR A 69 25.19 1.28 13.66
C THR A 69 26.08 2.48 13.96
N THR A 70 27.35 2.21 14.28
CA THR A 70 28.35 3.25 14.54
C THR A 70 28.81 3.95 13.26
N SER A 71 28.78 3.26 12.12
CA SER A 71 29.16 3.80 10.81
C SER A 71 28.10 4.70 10.17
N GLY A 72 26.84 4.64 10.64
CA GLY A 72 25.70 5.25 9.95
C GLY A 72 25.32 4.55 8.64
N THR A 73 25.87 3.36 8.39
CA THR A 73 25.56 2.52 7.23
C THR A 73 25.04 1.16 7.67
N LEU A 74 24.30 0.49 6.78
CA LEU A 74 23.80 -0.87 6.98
C LEU A 74 24.24 -1.77 5.82
N GLN A 75 24.71 -2.98 6.16
CA GLN A 75 24.96 -4.04 5.19
C GLN A 75 23.66 -4.76 4.83
N VAL A 76 23.37 -4.84 3.52
CA VAL A 76 22.18 -5.50 2.98
C VAL A 76 22.60 -6.60 2.02
N ALA A 77 22.30 -7.86 2.33
CA ALA A 77 22.46 -8.97 1.40
C ALA A 77 21.19 -9.15 0.58
N LEU A 78 21.31 -9.00 -0.73
CA LEU A 78 20.25 -9.23 -1.72
C LEU A 78 20.44 -10.63 -2.29
N VAL A 79 19.50 -11.53 -2.02
CA VAL A 79 19.62 -12.95 -2.35
C VAL A 79 18.64 -13.34 -3.44
N ASN A 80 19.14 -13.97 -4.50
CA ASN A 80 18.30 -14.61 -5.51
C ASN A 80 18.04 -16.07 -5.12
N GLN A 81 16.83 -16.35 -4.68
CA GLN A 81 16.32 -17.69 -4.36
C GLN A 81 15.18 -18.09 -5.31
N SER A 82 15.13 -17.49 -6.50
CA SER A 82 14.19 -17.84 -7.56
C SER A 82 14.77 -18.93 -8.47
N ASN A 83 14.04 -19.28 -9.54
CA ASN A 83 14.52 -20.16 -10.60
C ASN A 83 15.10 -19.41 -11.82
N SER A 84 15.22 -18.08 -11.74
CA SER A 84 15.66 -17.23 -12.86
C SER A 84 17.06 -16.67 -12.61
N SER A 85 17.89 -16.58 -13.64
CA SER A 85 19.14 -15.81 -13.64
C SER A 85 18.95 -14.34 -14.02
N GLN A 86 17.76 -13.97 -14.49
CA GLN A 86 17.38 -12.61 -14.86
C GLN A 86 16.59 -11.97 -13.73
N VAL A 87 17.31 -11.63 -12.65
CA VAL A 87 16.75 -10.95 -11.48
C VAL A 87 17.49 -9.64 -11.27
N PHE A 88 16.73 -8.58 -11.04
CA PHE A 88 17.23 -7.25 -10.75
C PHE A 88 16.71 -6.77 -9.41
N ALA A 89 17.56 -6.11 -8.63
CA ALA A 89 17.22 -5.46 -7.38
C ALA A 89 17.47 -3.95 -7.45
N TYR A 90 16.76 -3.20 -6.61
CA TYR A 90 16.85 -1.75 -6.50
C TYR A 90 16.67 -1.35 -5.04
N ILE A 91 17.37 -0.30 -4.60
CA ILE A 91 17.13 0.30 -3.28
C ILE A 91 16.85 1.78 -3.46
N THR A 92 15.72 2.24 -2.94
CA THR A 92 15.25 3.63 -3.01
C THR A 92 14.89 4.14 -1.61
N GLY A 93 14.88 5.45 -1.40
CA GLY A 93 14.42 6.06 -0.14
C GLY A 93 14.79 7.54 -0.03
N GLN A 94 14.73 8.09 1.17
CA GLN A 94 15.21 9.44 1.50
C GLN A 94 16.41 9.35 2.43
N ALA A 95 17.55 9.90 2.03
CA ALA A 95 18.78 9.90 2.82
C ALA A 95 18.69 10.88 3.98
N ILE A 96 18.43 10.34 5.19
CA ILE A 96 18.17 11.11 6.41
C ILE A 96 19.32 12.07 6.70
N ASP A 97 20.55 11.56 6.64
CA ASP A 97 21.77 12.32 6.94
C ASP A 97 22.23 13.21 5.76
N ASN A 98 21.46 13.25 4.67
CA ASN A 98 21.70 14.11 3.51
C ASN A 98 20.46 14.96 3.21
N ASN A 99 19.94 15.65 4.22
CA ASN A 99 18.78 16.56 4.12
C ASN A 99 17.53 15.90 3.50
N ASN A 100 17.30 14.61 3.77
CA ASN A 100 16.23 13.80 3.17
C ASN A 100 16.25 13.78 1.64
N ALA A 101 17.43 13.94 1.01
CA ALA A 101 17.56 13.87 -0.43
C ALA A 101 17.03 12.53 -0.98
N LEU A 102 16.36 12.58 -2.13
CA LEU A 102 15.95 11.38 -2.87
C LEU A 102 17.19 10.52 -3.15
N PHE A 103 17.14 9.27 -2.71
CA PHE A 103 18.22 8.31 -2.82
C PHE A 103 17.79 7.13 -3.70
N LEU A 104 18.69 6.73 -4.58
CA LEU A 104 18.72 5.41 -5.20
C LEU A 104 20.13 4.83 -5.07
N LEU A 105 20.26 3.50 -5.05
CA LEU A 105 21.55 2.83 -5.12
C LEU A 105 21.90 2.51 -6.58
N GLN A 106 23.14 2.78 -6.99
CA GLN A 106 23.60 2.44 -8.34
C GLN A 106 23.73 0.92 -8.53
N ALA A 107 23.83 0.50 -9.79
CA ALA A 107 23.91 -0.90 -10.19
C ALA A 107 25.11 -1.68 -9.60
N ASP A 108 26.14 -0.98 -9.08
CA ASP A 108 27.29 -1.58 -8.39
C ASP A 108 26.99 -2.01 -6.94
N ALA A 109 25.76 -1.78 -6.46
CA ALA A 109 25.29 -2.04 -5.10
C ALA A 109 26.06 -1.27 -4.00
N ARG A 110 26.79 -0.21 -4.35
CA ARG A 110 27.65 0.51 -3.39
C ARG A 110 27.52 2.01 -3.49
N THR A 111 27.45 2.55 -4.69
CA THR A 111 27.53 4.00 -4.90
C THR A 111 26.15 4.63 -4.75
N PRO A 112 25.95 5.60 -3.82
CA PRO A 112 24.73 6.39 -3.77
C PRO A 112 24.49 7.17 -5.05
N TYR A 113 23.23 7.30 -5.45
CA TYR A 113 22.79 8.19 -6.52
C TYR A 113 21.71 9.14 -6.00
N TYR A 114 22.03 10.43 -6.08
CA TYR A 114 21.14 11.53 -5.73
C TYR A 114 20.79 12.27 -7.03
N PRO A 115 19.68 11.93 -7.71
CA PRO A 115 19.31 12.59 -8.95
C PRO A 115 19.07 14.08 -8.74
N SER A 116 19.43 14.90 -9.72
CA SER A 116 19.03 16.31 -9.75
C SER A 116 17.54 16.44 -10.11
N SER A 117 16.94 17.58 -9.73
CA SER A 117 15.58 17.89 -10.18
C SER A 117 15.54 18.05 -11.69
N PRO A 118 14.72 17.28 -12.42
CA PRO A 118 14.53 17.49 -13.85
C PRO A 118 13.70 18.76 -14.10
N SER A 119 13.74 19.28 -15.33
CA SER A 119 12.92 20.41 -15.78
C SER A 119 11.48 20.03 -16.14
N ALA A 120 11.22 18.74 -16.40
CA ALA A 120 9.92 18.22 -16.80
C ALA A 120 9.58 16.91 -16.06
N THR A 121 8.29 16.58 -16.03
CA THR A 121 7.80 15.32 -15.44
C THR A 121 8.14 14.12 -16.31
N GLY A 122 8.29 12.95 -15.68
CA GLY A 122 8.56 11.70 -16.36
C GLY A 122 9.95 11.61 -17.02
N ALA A 123 10.92 12.41 -16.56
CA ALA A 123 12.30 12.33 -17.03
C ALA A 123 12.93 10.98 -16.69
N SER A 124 13.83 10.48 -17.54
CA SER A 124 14.58 9.26 -17.27
C SER A 124 15.68 9.50 -16.24
N LEU A 125 16.08 8.46 -15.50
CA LEU A 125 17.29 8.50 -14.70
C LEU A 125 18.53 8.61 -15.59
N SER A 126 19.52 9.39 -15.17
CA SER A 126 20.81 9.50 -15.87
C SER A 126 21.78 8.36 -15.56
N THR A 127 21.43 7.53 -14.57
CA THR A 127 22.32 6.53 -13.97
C THR A 127 21.61 5.19 -13.92
N ASN A 128 22.34 4.11 -14.23
CA ASN A 128 21.81 2.76 -14.07
C ASN A 128 21.73 2.37 -12.59
N VAL A 129 20.54 1.98 -12.14
CA VAL A 129 20.24 1.57 -10.77
C VAL A 129 19.81 0.10 -10.67
N ALA A 130 19.85 -0.66 -11.77
CA ALA A 130 19.48 -2.07 -11.79
C ALA A 130 20.66 -2.95 -11.33
N ILE A 131 20.58 -3.45 -10.09
CA ILE A 131 21.57 -4.38 -9.53
C ILE A 131 21.22 -5.79 -10.01
N SER A 132 22.03 -6.38 -10.88
CA SER A 132 21.80 -7.75 -11.35
C SER A 132 22.18 -8.76 -10.26
N LEU A 133 21.24 -9.62 -9.86
CA LEU A 133 21.50 -10.68 -8.87
C LEU A 133 22.06 -11.96 -9.49
N GLY A 134 22.04 -12.12 -10.81
CA GLY A 134 22.59 -13.30 -11.47
C GLY A 134 21.86 -14.61 -11.14
N ALA A 135 22.58 -15.73 -11.16
CA ALA A 135 22.01 -17.08 -11.03
C ALA A 135 21.31 -17.36 -9.67
N PRO A 136 20.38 -18.33 -9.62
CA PRO A 136 19.82 -18.83 -8.37
C PRO A 136 20.89 -19.19 -7.33
N GLY A 137 20.63 -18.84 -6.07
CA GLY A 137 21.55 -19.00 -4.93
C GLY A 137 22.54 -17.86 -4.77
N ASN A 138 22.68 -16.95 -5.75
CA ASN A 138 23.64 -15.86 -5.65
C ASN A 138 23.22 -14.80 -4.63
N THR A 139 24.23 -14.14 -4.04
CA THR A 139 24.06 -13.04 -3.09
C THR A 139 24.89 -11.85 -3.52
N ILE A 140 24.25 -10.68 -3.61
CA ILE A 140 24.94 -9.39 -3.80
C ILE A 140 24.87 -8.61 -2.50
N ASN A 141 26.02 -8.20 -1.97
CA ASN A 141 26.09 -7.36 -0.79
C ASN A 141 26.05 -5.89 -1.19
N ALA A 142 25.09 -5.16 -0.62
CA ALA A 142 24.92 -3.74 -0.75
C ALA A 142 25.24 -3.02 0.57
N THR A 143 25.64 -1.75 0.46
CA THR A 143 25.79 -0.88 1.63
C THR A 143 24.93 0.35 1.43
N ILE A 144 24.09 0.66 2.41
CA ILE A 144 23.16 1.80 2.37
C ILE A 144 23.42 2.77 3.52
N PRO A 145 23.18 4.08 3.33
CA PRO A 145 23.13 5.04 4.44
C PRO A 145 21.82 4.88 5.22
N ARG A 146 21.61 5.73 6.24
CA ARG A 146 20.30 5.88 6.88
C ARG A 146 19.26 6.39 5.89
N LEU A 147 18.18 5.63 5.74
CA LEU A 147 17.10 5.87 4.77
C LEU A 147 15.74 5.83 5.46
N ALA A 148 14.92 6.85 5.22
CA ALA A 148 13.50 6.88 5.57
C ALA A 148 12.65 6.57 4.33
N GLY A 149 11.48 5.94 4.55
CA GLY A 149 10.55 5.58 3.47
C GLY A 149 11.23 4.73 2.39
N GLY A 150 12.11 3.83 2.80
CA GLY A 150 12.93 3.04 1.92
C GLY A 150 12.16 1.85 1.32
N ARG A 151 12.49 1.49 0.07
CA ARG A 151 11.99 0.29 -0.59
C ARG A 151 13.15 -0.50 -1.18
N ILE A 152 13.10 -1.82 -1.00
CA ILE A 152 13.96 -2.77 -1.73
C ILE A 152 13.05 -3.48 -2.72
N TRP A 153 13.29 -3.24 -4.00
CA TRP A 153 12.50 -3.77 -5.10
C TRP A 153 13.22 -4.93 -5.75
N PHE A 154 12.44 -5.86 -6.30
CA PHE A 154 12.94 -6.91 -7.17
C PHE A 154 12.09 -7.02 -8.42
N SER A 155 12.71 -7.34 -9.54
CA SER A 155 12.01 -7.72 -10.77
C SER A 155 12.63 -8.95 -11.43
N VAL A 156 11.79 -9.71 -12.15
CA VAL A 156 12.18 -10.94 -12.83
C VAL A 156 11.96 -10.79 -14.33
N GLY A 157 12.94 -11.22 -15.13
CA GLY A 157 12.92 -11.23 -16.60
C GLY A 157 13.22 -9.89 -17.27
N ALA A 158 12.95 -8.76 -16.61
CA ALA A 158 13.26 -7.42 -17.12
C ALA A 158 13.56 -6.44 -15.97
N PRO A 159 14.42 -5.43 -16.19
CA PRO A 159 14.64 -4.35 -15.23
C PRO A 159 13.40 -3.44 -15.10
N LEU A 160 13.21 -2.87 -13.91
CA LEU A 160 12.26 -1.79 -13.67
C LEU A 160 12.73 -0.47 -14.29
N THR A 161 11.76 0.31 -14.76
CA THR A 161 11.92 1.68 -15.25
C THR A 161 11.41 2.65 -14.19
N PHE A 162 12.31 3.40 -13.58
CA PHE A 162 11.99 4.54 -12.71
C PHE A 162 12.05 5.84 -13.53
N LYS A 163 11.19 6.80 -13.17
CA LYS A 163 11.22 8.16 -13.76
C LYS A 163 11.31 9.22 -12.67
N LEU A 164 11.54 10.47 -13.07
CA LEU A 164 11.64 11.62 -12.18
C LEU A 164 10.66 12.73 -12.57
N ASN A 165 10.06 13.33 -11.56
CA ASN A 165 9.35 14.60 -11.64
C ASN A 165 10.19 15.72 -11.00
N PRO A 166 9.90 17.01 -11.29
CA PRO A 166 10.54 18.13 -10.60
C PRO A 166 10.37 18.03 -9.08
N GLY A 167 11.40 18.42 -8.33
CA GLY A 167 11.45 18.25 -6.88
C GLY A 167 12.88 18.01 -6.38
N PRO A 168 13.58 16.92 -6.76
CA PRO A 168 13.16 15.77 -7.56
C PRO A 168 12.17 14.84 -6.85
N GLY A 169 11.16 14.35 -7.56
CA GLY A 169 10.23 13.31 -7.08
C GLY A 169 10.40 12.01 -7.87
N LEU A 170 10.61 10.89 -7.17
CA LEU A 170 10.68 9.58 -7.82
C LEU A 170 9.28 9.15 -8.29
N VAL A 171 9.17 8.80 -9.57
CA VAL A 171 8.01 8.10 -10.11
C VAL A 171 8.32 6.61 -10.05
N GLU A 172 7.71 5.95 -9.08
CA GLU A 172 7.85 4.53 -8.82
C GLU A 172 7.02 3.67 -9.80
N PRO A 173 7.36 2.38 -9.96
CA PRO A 173 6.59 1.45 -10.78
C PRO A 173 5.10 1.42 -10.40
N SER A 174 4.22 1.61 -11.39
CA SER A 174 2.78 1.56 -11.17
C SER A 174 2.18 0.24 -11.65
N VAL A 175 1.41 -0.41 -10.77
CA VAL A 175 0.50 -1.51 -11.15
C VAL A 175 -0.90 -1.02 -11.53
N PHE A 176 -1.17 0.27 -11.37
CA PHE A 176 -2.49 0.88 -11.56
C PHE A 176 -2.70 1.44 -12.96
N ASN A 177 -1.62 1.78 -13.66
CA ASN A 177 -1.70 2.36 -14.99
C ASN A 177 -1.26 1.33 -16.04
N PRO A 178 -2.16 0.80 -16.89
CA PRO A 178 -1.81 -0.15 -17.94
C PRO A 178 -0.76 0.35 -18.95
N SER A 179 -0.61 1.67 -19.07
CA SER A 179 0.41 2.32 -19.92
C SER A 179 1.75 2.53 -19.20
N ASP A 180 1.86 2.17 -17.92
CA ASP A 180 3.13 2.23 -17.19
C ASP A 180 4.13 1.23 -17.82
N PRO A 181 5.40 1.62 -18.03
CA PRO A 181 6.41 0.73 -18.60
C PRO A 181 6.63 -0.54 -17.76
N ASN A 182 6.32 -0.49 -16.46
CA ASN A 182 6.46 -1.61 -15.53
C ASN A 182 5.19 -2.46 -15.41
N TYR A 183 4.07 -2.05 -16.03
CA TYR A 183 2.77 -2.72 -15.83
C TYR A 183 2.83 -4.21 -16.16
N ASN A 184 3.64 -4.62 -17.14
CA ASN A 184 3.79 -6.01 -17.56
C ASN A 184 5.05 -6.70 -17.03
N VAL A 185 5.78 -6.06 -16.11
CA VAL A 185 6.96 -6.61 -15.44
C VAL A 185 6.51 -7.34 -14.16
N GLN A 186 7.12 -8.49 -13.90
CA GLN A 186 6.94 -9.23 -12.65
C GLN A 186 7.87 -8.63 -11.60
N PHE A 187 7.30 -7.85 -10.68
CA PHE A 187 8.05 -7.17 -9.62
C PHE A 187 7.34 -7.25 -8.27
N GLY A 188 8.08 -7.00 -7.21
CA GLY A 188 7.60 -6.88 -5.83
C GLY A 188 8.60 -6.08 -5.00
N PHE A 189 8.24 -5.76 -3.76
CA PHE A 189 9.11 -4.98 -2.88
C PHE A 189 8.84 -5.27 -1.40
N CYS A 190 9.79 -4.89 -0.56
CA CYS A 190 9.61 -4.72 0.88
C CYS A 190 9.97 -3.29 1.28
N GLU A 191 9.44 -2.84 2.41
CA GLU A 191 9.54 -1.48 2.89
C GLU A 191 10.39 -1.43 4.15
N PHE A 192 11.22 -0.39 4.31
CA PHE A 192 12.06 -0.26 5.48
C PHE A 192 12.32 1.19 5.87
N THR A 193 12.72 1.38 7.12
CA THR A 193 13.38 2.59 7.59
C THR A 193 14.61 2.17 8.38
N PHE A 194 15.75 2.76 8.04
CA PHE A 194 16.99 2.64 8.80
C PHE A 194 17.38 4.04 9.28
N ASN A 195 17.29 4.28 10.58
CA ASN A 195 17.60 5.56 11.21
C ASN A 195 18.68 5.40 12.27
N SER A 196 18.92 6.43 13.09
CA SER A 196 19.94 6.39 14.13
C SER A 196 19.61 5.40 15.25
N ALA A 197 18.34 5.11 15.51
CA ALA A 197 17.90 4.25 16.60
C ALA A 197 17.75 2.78 16.19
N GLN A 198 17.25 2.51 14.99
CA GLN A 198 16.94 1.14 14.56
C GLN A 198 16.90 0.96 13.04
N VAL A 199 16.84 -0.30 12.62
CA VAL A 199 16.21 -0.68 11.35
C VAL A 199 14.86 -1.33 11.64
N PHE A 200 13.85 -0.95 10.87
CA PHE A 200 12.53 -1.58 10.80
C PHE A 200 12.27 -1.96 9.34
N ILE A 201 11.82 -3.18 9.08
CA ILE A 201 11.54 -3.67 7.72
C ILE A 201 10.34 -4.61 7.72
N ASN A 202 9.50 -4.51 6.70
CA ASN A 202 8.30 -5.33 6.52
C ASN A 202 8.12 -5.80 5.08
N ILE A 203 7.54 -6.98 4.91
CA ILE A 203 6.94 -7.38 3.64
C ILE A 203 5.65 -6.57 3.46
N SER A 204 5.27 -6.23 2.23
CA SER A 204 4.02 -5.51 1.96
C SER A 204 3.20 -6.18 0.85
N TYR A 205 1.91 -6.36 1.14
CA TYR A 205 0.87 -6.83 0.22
C TYR A 205 -0.30 -5.84 0.18
N VAL A 206 -0.11 -4.62 0.69
CA VAL A 206 -1.14 -3.56 0.76
C VAL A 206 -1.61 -3.18 -0.64
N ASP A 207 -0.70 -3.21 -1.63
CA ASP A 207 -1.05 -2.91 -3.02
C ASP A 207 -1.36 -4.18 -3.83
N PHE A 208 -0.50 -5.20 -3.75
CA PHE A 208 -0.68 -6.43 -4.51
C PHE A 208 0.21 -7.58 -4.00
N VAL A 209 -0.18 -8.81 -4.33
CA VAL A 209 0.69 -9.98 -4.36
C VAL A 209 1.20 -10.19 -5.78
N SER A 210 2.50 -10.45 -5.95
CA SER A 210 3.08 -10.84 -7.24
C SER A 210 3.82 -12.17 -7.15
N GLY A 211 4.29 -12.66 -8.29
CA GLY A 211 5.17 -13.83 -8.34
C GLY A 211 6.61 -13.53 -7.89
N VAL A 212 6.82 -12.54 -7.02
CA VAL A 212 8.10 -12.15 -6.46
C VAL A 212 8.01 -12.22 -4.93
N PRO A 213 7.98 -13.43 -4.34
CA PRO A 213 7.96 -13.58 -2.89
C PRO A 213 9.23 -13.02 -2.27
N VAL A 214 9.09 -12.29 -1.16
CA VAL A 214 10.20 -11.73 -0.38
C VAL A 214 10.21 -12.36 1.00
N ALA A 215 11.39 -12.68 1.51
CA ALA A 215 11.65 -13.09 2.88
C ALA A 215 12.71 -12.17 3.51
N LEU A 216 12.60 -11.97 4.82
CA LEU A 216 13.42 -11.01 5.57
C LEU A 216 14.17 -11.74 6.67
N THR A 217 15.48 -11.49 6.78
CA THR A 217 16.26 -11.93 7.95
C THR A 217 17.09 -10.78 8.44
N LEU A 218 17.00 -10.50 9.73
CA LEU A 218 17.75 -9.43 10.38
C LEU A 218 18.62 -10.04 11.47
N GLN A 219 19.94 -9.87 11.34
CA GLN A 219 20.93 -10.35 12.28
C GLN A 219 21.48 -9.18 13.10
N ASP A 220 21.56 -9.38 14.41
CA ASP A 220 22.10 -8.43 15.38
C ASP A 220 23.60 -8.66 15.61
N THR A 221 24.27 -7.66 16.18
CA THR A 221 25.72 -7.73 16.48
C THR A 221 26.07 -8.76 17.54
N ASP A 222 25.12 -9.19 18.36
CA ASP A 222 25.27 -10.29 19.32
C ASP A 222 25.11 -11.69 18.68
N GLY A 223 24.81 -11.74 17.37
CA GLY A 223 24.61 -12.96 16.60
C GLY A 223 23.17 -13.49 16.58
N SER A 224 22.26 -12.92 17.39
CA SER A 224 20.84 -13.26 17.33
C SER A 224 20.22 -12.86 15.99
N SER A 225 19.08 -13.46 15.64
CA SER A 225 18.42 -13.17 14.35
C SER A 225 16.92 -13.28 14.44
N LYS A 226 16.23 -12.43 13.67
CA LYS A 226 14.78 -12.48 13.45
C LYS A 226 14.51 -12.79 11.99
N HIS A 227 13.42 -13.51 11.71
CA HIS A 227 13.07 -13.93 10.37
C HIS A 227 11.56 -13.77 10.10
N VAL A 228 11.23 -13.41 8.86
CA VAL A 228 9.90 -13.47 8.26
C VAL A 228 10.04 -14.20 6.93
N GLY A 229 9.26 -15.26 6.75
CA GLY A 229 9.43 -16.25 5.69
C GLY A 229 8.77 -15.89 4.37
N GLY A 230 7.72 -15.07 4.39
CA GLY A 230 6.97 -14.69 3.20
C GLY A 230 6.26 -15.88 2.55
N MET A 231 6.05 -15.82 1.24
CA MET A 231 5.39 -16.90 0.48
C MET A 231 6.40 -17.86 -0.15
N LYS A 232 5.94 -19.10 -0.39
CA LYS A 232 6.63 -20.04 -1.28
C LYS A 232 6.62 -19.55 -2.73
N SER A 233 7.42 -20.18 -3.59
CA SER A 233 7.53 -19.85 -5.02
C SER A 233 6.19 -19.90 -5.78
N ASP A 234 5.22 -20.70 -5.32
CA ASP A 234 3.87 -20.83 -5.87
C ASP A 234 2.83 -19.91 -5.18
N GLY A 235 3.28 -18.96 -4.34
CA GLY A 235 2.43 -18.09 -3.54
C GLY A 235 1.38 -17.35 -4.35
N LEU A 236 1.77 -16.68 -5.44
CA LEU A 236 0.83 -15.98 -6.32
C LEU A 236 -0.22 -16.95 -6.90
N ALA A 237 0.19 -18.11 -7.39
CA ALA A 237 -0.72 -19.09 -7.97
C ALA A 237 -1.75 -19.57 -6.93
N THR A 238 -1.31 -19.80 -5.69
CA THR A 238 -2.19 -20.19 -4.58
C THR A 238 -3.15 -19.07 -4.18
N VAL A 239 -2.68 -17.81 -4.10
CA VAL A 239 -3.55 -16.64 -3.85
C VAL A 239 -4.60 -16.51 -4.94
N CYS A 240 -4.21 -16.52 -6.22
CA CYS A 240 -5.12 -16.38 -7.34
C CYS A 240 -6.13 -17.54 -7.43
N LYS A 241 -5.70 -18.78 -7.14
CA LYS A 241 -6.61 -19.93 -7.00
C LYS A 241 -7.66 -19.69 -5.91
N ASN A 242 -7.23 -19.23 -4.74
CA ASN A 242 -8.13 -19.00 -3.60
C ASN A 242 -9.07 -17.81 -3.82
N LEU A 243 -8.64 -16.76 -4.51
CA LEU A 243 -9.51 -15.64 -4.91
C LEU A 243 -10.60 -16.09 -5.89
N ARG A 244 -10.25 -16.92 -6.88
CA ARG A 244 -11.25 -17.55 -7.78
C ARG A 244 -12.24 -18.41 -7.02
N ALA A 245 -11.74 -19.25 -6.10
CA ALA A 245 -12.59 -20.09 -5.26
C ALA A 245 -13.53 -19.24 -4.37
N GLN A 246 -13.04 -18.12 -3.84
CA GLN A 246 -13.86 -17.21 -3.04
C GLN A 246 -14.97 -16.57 -3.89
N THR A 247 -14.67 -16.08 -5.10
CA THR A 247 -15.70 -15.61 -6.04
C THR A 247 -16.73 -16.68 -6.36
N ALA A 248 -16.30 -17.93 -6.58
CA ALA A 248 -17.24 -19.03 -6.82
C ALA A 248 -18.13 -19.32 -5.61
N LYS A 249 -17.65 -19.04 -4.39
CA LYS A 249 -18.38 -19.27 -3.14
C LYS A 249 -19.43 -18.19 -2.86
N ASP A 250 -19.10 -16.92 -3.05
CA ASP A 250 -19.94 -15.79 -2.61
C ASP A 250 -20.45 -14.88 -3.74
N GLY A 251 -20.04 -15.14 -4.98
CA GLY A 251 -20.41 -14.34 -6.16
C GLY A 251 -19.78 -12.94 -6.20
N ARG A 252 -18.87 -12.60 -5.26
CA ARG A 252 -18.21 -11.29 -5.18
C ARG A 252 -16.95 -11.27 -6.05
N ARG A 253 -16.48 -10.07 -6.40
CA ARG A 253 -15.45 -9.83 -7.43
C ARG A 253 -14.00 -10.09 -7.00
N TRP A 254 -13.76 -11.03 -6.08
CA TRP A 254 -12.41 -11.40 -5.64
C TRP A 254 -11.49 -11.83 -6.79
N SER A 255 -12.00 -12.61 -7.75
CA SER A 255 -11.24 -13.05 -8.93
C SER A 255 -10.94 -11.90 -9.91
N SER A 256 -11.71 -10.81 -9.87
CA SER A 256 -11.45 -9.62 -10.70
C SER A 256 -10.21 -8.86 -10.23
N LEU A 257 -9.73 -9.10 -9.01
CA LEU A 257 -8.47 -8.54 -8.50
C LEU A 257 -7.23 -9.14 -9.19
N ILE A 258 -7.38 -10.24 -9.92
CA ILE A 258 -6.28 -10.92 -10.61
C ILE A 258 -6.00 -10.21 -11.93
N VAL A 259 -4.79 -9.67 -12.06
CA VAL A 259 -4.27 -9.12 -13.31
C VAL A 259 -3.51 -10.22 -14.03
N GLN A 260 -3.84 -10.42 -15.31
CA GLN A 260 -3.22 -11.45 -16.14
C GLN A 260 -2.45 -10.83 -17.30
N LYS A 261 -1.42 -11.55 -17.76
CA LYS A 261 -0.67 -11.26 -18.98
C LYS A 261 -0.61 -12.53 -19.82
N ASN A 262 -1.13 -12.48 -21.04
CA ASN A 262 -1.18 -13.63 -21.96
C ASN A 262 -1.79 -14.89 -21.33
N GLY A 263 -2.87 -14.72 -20.55
CA GLY A 263 -3.57 -15.80 -19.87
C GLY A 263 -2.90 -16.35 -18.61
N GLN A 264 -1.75 -15.81 -18.20
CA GLN A 264 -1.05 -16.16 -16.97
C GLN A 264 -1.25 -15.12 -15.88
N ASP A 265 -1.37 -15.56 -14.63
CA ASP A 265 -1.50 -14.67 -13.49
C ASP A 265 -0.21 -13.88 -13.29
N LEU A 266 -0.31 -12.55 -13.32
CA LEU A 266 0.83 -11.64 -13.17
C LEU A 266 0.92 -11.09 -11.74
N ARG A 267 -0.24 -10.75 -11.17
CA ARG A 267 -0.40 -10.27 -9.80
C ARG A 267 -1.85 -10.36 -9.35
N ALA A 268 -2.08 -10.37 -8.04
CA ALA A 268 -3.38 -10.16 -7.43
C ALA A 268 -3.37 -8.82 -6.69
N LEU A 269 -4.17 -7.87 -7.14
CA LEU A 269 -4.33 -6.58 -6.47
C LEU A 269 -5.02 -6.77 -5.11
N SER A 270 -4.68 -5.92 -4.13
CA SER A 270 -5.51 -5.79 -2.95
C SER A 270 -6.87 -5.21 -3.32
N PRO A 271 -7.91 -5.37 -2.48
CA PRO A 271 -9.20 -4.74 -2.72
C PRO A 271 -9.09 -3.22 -2.86
N ASN A 272 -8.26 -2.56 -2.03
CA ASN A 272 -7.98 -1.12 -2.11
C ASN A 272 -7.43 -0.71 -3.49
N SER A 273 -6.46 -1.49 -3.98
CA SER A 273 -5.87 -1.26 -5.29
C SER A 273 -6.84 -1.54 -6.44
N GLY A 274 -7.60 -2.63 -6.35
CA GLY A 274 -8.59 -3.00 -7.36
C GLY A 274 -9.68 -1.95 -7.55
N ILE A 275 -10.17 -1.35 -6.44
CA ILE A 275 -11.22 -0.34 -6.49
C ILE A 275 -10.75 1.03 -6.98
N THR A 276 -9.44 1.30 -7.03
CA THR A 276 -8.91 2.58 -7.53
C THR A 276 -9.34 2.83 -8.99
N LEU A 277 -9.31 1.80 -9.83
CA LEU A 277 -9.83 1.88 -11.20
C LEU A 277 -11.26 1.34 -11.35
N ASN A 278 -11.79 0.68 -10.32
CA ASN A 278 -13.06 -0.02 -10.36
C ASN A 278 -13.88 0.23 -9.08
N PRO A 279 -14.30 1.48 -8.81
CA PRO A 279 -14.87 1.88 -7.52
C PRO A 279 -16.11 1.07 -7.11
N ASP A 280 -16.83 0.51 -8.08
CA ASP A 280 -18.08 -0.22 -7.83
C ASP A 280 -17.91 -1.70 -7.47
N TRP A 281 -16.71 -2.29 -7.57
CA TRP A 281 -16.54 -3.75 -7.44
C TRP A 281 -16.99 -4.33 -6.10
N PHE A 282 -16.90 -3.55 -5.03
CA PHE A 282 -17.26 -3.97 -3.68
C PHE A 282 -18.22 -2.99 -2.97
N SER A 283 -18.85 -2.05 -3.69
CA SER A 283 -19.58 -0.92 -3.11
C SER A 283 -20.57 -1.29 -1.99
N THR A 284 -21.24 -2.44 -2.10
CA THR A 284 -22.21 -2.95 -1.11
C THR A 284 -21.71 -4.13 -0.27
N TYR A 285 -20.48 -4.58 -0.47
CA TYR A 285 -19.97 -5.82 0.15
C TYR A 285 -20.01 -5.80 1.68
N TRP A 286 -19.66 -4.67 2.30
CA TRP A 286 -19.60 -4.53 3.76
C TRP A 286 -20.90 -4.03 4.40
N THR A 287 -21.90 -3.63 3.62
CA THR A 287 -23.09 -2.91 4.12
C THR A 287 -23.80 -3.64 5.25
N ASP A 288 -24.08 -4.93 5.10
CA ASP A 288 -24.82 -5.72 6.10
C ASP A 288 -24.01 -5.95 7.38
N TYR A 289 -22.70 -6.22 7.24
CA TYR A 289 -21.81 -6.37 8.39
C TYR A 289 -21.69 -5.06 9.17
N VAL A 290 -21.51 -3.92 8.49
CA VAL A 290 -21.46 -2.59 9.11
C VAL A 290 -22.79 -2.27 9.81
N ASN A 291 -23.93 -2.59 9.21
CA ASN A 291 -25.23 -2.40 9.84
C ASN A 291 -25.38 -3.22 11.12
N ARG A 292 -24.96 -4.49 11.12
CA ARG A 292 -24.94 -5.36 12.30
C ARG A 292 -24.05 -4.79 13.41
N VAL A 293 -22.84 -4.35 13.07
CA VAL A 293 -21.89 -3.74 14.02
C VAL A 293 -22.51 -2.51 14.67
N TYR A 294 -23.05 -1.58 13.89
CA TYR A 294 -23.65 -0.36 14.44
C TYR A 294 -24.93 -0.64 15.24
N SER A 295 -25.71 -1.65 14.85
CA SER A 295 -26.86 -2.09 15.64
C SER A 295 -26.46 -2.72 16.97
N GLN A 296 -25.37 -3.49 17.03
CA GLN A 296 -24.87 -4.04 18.30
C GLN A 296 -24.46 -2.92 19.26
N TYR A 297 -23.76 -1.92 18.72
CA TYR A 297 -23.24 -0.81 19.52
C TYR A 297 -24.22 0.34 19.73
N SER A 298 -25.50 0.22 19.35
CA SER A 298 -26.53 1.19 19.77
C SER A 298 -26.98 0.99 21.21
N SER A 299 -26.90 -0.23 21.72
CA SER A 299 -27.27 -0.58 23.11
C SER A 299 -26.08 -1.05 23.96
N LYS A 300 -24.87 -1.07 23.39
CA LYS A 300 -23.65 -1.56 24.03
C LYS A 300 -22.48 -0.65 23.70
N ALA A 301 -21.59 -0.38 24.65
CA ALA A 301 -20.36 0.35 24.38
C ALA A 301 -19.30 -0.56 23.73
N LEU A 302 -18.58 -0.03 22.74
CA LEU A 302 -17.31 -0.56 22.25
C LEU A 302 -16.17 0.16 22.99
N THR A 303 -15.25 -0.60 23.56
CA THR A 303 -14.04 -0.05 24.16
C THR A 303 -12.89 -0.20 23.16
N VAL A 304 -12.21 0.91 22.86
CA VAL A 304 -11.01 0.93 22.03
C VAL A 304 -9.84 1.26 22.93
N ASP A 305 -8.90 0.33 23.06
CA ASP A 305 -7.58 0.65 23.57
C ASP A 305 -6.82 1.39 22.47
N THR A 306 -6.64 2.69 22.68
CA THR A 306 -5.93 3.54 21.72
C THR A 306 -4.45 3.17 21.61
N GLN A 307 -3.92 2.39 22.56
CA GLN A 307 -2.51 2.03 22.69
C GLN A 307 -1.60 3.27 22.59
N ALA A 308 -2.13 4.41 23.04
CA ALA A 308 -1.53 5.71 23.07
C ALA A 308 -1.81 6.34 24.44
N SER A 309 -1.42 7.61 24.63
CA SER A 309 -1.61 8.32 25.90
C SER A 309 -3.06 8.48 26.34
N PHE A 310 -4.03 8.20 25.46
CA PHE A 310 -5.47 8.27 25.77
C PHE A 310 -6.01 7.01 26.46
N GLY A 311 -5.24 5.91 26.50
CA GLY A 311 -5.66 4.65 27.09
C GLY A 311 -6.91 4.05 26.42
N GLU A 312 -7.74 3.40 27.22
CA GLU A 312 -9.03 2.87 26.77
C GLU A 312 -10.09 3.97 26.68
N VAL A 313 -10.75 4.04 25.52
CA VAL A 313 -11.84 4.99 25.24
C VAL A 313 -13.10 4.23 24.88
N ARG A 314 -14.26 4.70 25.34
CA ARG A 314 -15.54 4.03 25.11
C ARG A 314 -16.37 4.80 24.09
N GLY A 315 -16.94 4.07 23.14
CA GLY A 315 -17.84 4.62 22.14
C GLY A 315 -19.14 3.85 22.07
N GLN A 316 -20.23 4.55 21.79
CA GLN A 316 -21.55 3.96 21.57
C GLN A 316 -22.22 4.67 20.39
N VAL A 317 -23.05 3.95 19.64
CA VAL A 317 -23.83 4.56 18.57
C VAL A 317 -24.89 5.47 19.18
N ASP A 318 -24.84 6.74 18.81
CA ASP A 318 -25.75 7.77 19.33
C ASP A 318 -26.99 7.96 18.44
N ALA A 319 -27.84 8.94 18.78
CA ALA A 319 -29.07 9.24 18.05
C ALA A 319 -28.84 9.69 16.59
N SER A 320 -27.62 10.09 16.22
CA SER A 320 -27.26 10.40 14.83
C SER A 320 -26.95 9.15 14.00
N GLY A 321 -26.87 7.98 14.64
CA GLY A 321 -26.50 6.72 14.00
C GLY A 321 -24.98 6.57 13.78
N ALA A 322 -24.17 7.43 14.40
CA ALA A 322 -22.72 7.36 14.35
C ALA A 322 -22.16 6.82 15.67
N LEU A 323 -21.04 6.09 15.60
CA LEU A 323 -20.34 5.55 16.76
C LEU A 323 -19.51 6.68 17.40
N ASN A 324 -19.95 7.15 18.57
CA ASN A 324 -19.44 8.36 19.21
C ASN A 324 -18.54 8.03 20.40
N PHE A 325 -17.28 8.46 20.36
CA PHE A 325 -16.26 8.30 21.41
C PHE A 325 -16.02 9.59 22.23
N GLY A 326 -16.98 10.52 22.22
CA GLY A 326 -16.83 11.82 22.90
C GLY A 326 -15.67 12.62 22.34
N ALA A 327 -14.64 12.88 23.16
CA ALA A 327 -13.43 13.58 22.74
C ALA A 327 -12.69 12.87 21.58
N GLY A 328 -12.85 11.55 21.45
CA GLY A 328 -12.32 10.75 20.34
C GLY A 328 -13.03 10.95 19.00
N GLY A 329 -14.11 11.73 18.96
CA GLY A 329 -14.87 12.02 17.75
C GLY A 329 -15.99 11.04 17.45
N SER A 330 -16.68 11.26 16.34
CA SER A 330 -17.85 10.49 15.90
C SER A 330 -17.60 9.84 14.54
N PHE A 331 -17.84 8.54 14.46
CA PHE A 331 -17.52 7.69 13.32
C PHE A 331 -18.82 7.24 12.63
N LYS A 332 -19.11 7.83 11.46
CA LYS A 332 -20.20 7.38 10.59
C LYS A 332 -19.94 5.96 10.09
N LYS A 333 -21.01 5.25 9.69
CA LYS A 333 -20.89 3.93 9.04
C LYS A 333 -19.89 3.98 7.88
N PRO A 334 -18.80 3.20 7.91
CA PRO A 334 -17.84 3.17 6.80
C PRO A 334 -18.41 2.47 5.58
N THR A 335 -18.01 2.91 4.40
CA THR A 335 -18.23 2.20 3.14
C THR A 335 -17.20 1.08 2.95
N SER A 336 -17.40 0.23 1.94
CA SER A 336 -16.38 -0.76 1.56
C SER A 336 -15.04 -0.13 1.16
N ALA A 337 -15.07 1.04 0.50
CA ALA A 337 -13.86 1.75 0.12
C ALA A 337 -13.12 2.27 1.36
N ASP A 338 -13.86 2.81 2.35
CA ASP A 338 -13.26 3.24 3.62
C ASP A 338 -12.62 2.05 4.36
N ILE A 339 -13.31 0.89 4.43
CA ILE A 339 -12.78 -0.29 5.12
C ILE A 339 -11.53 -0.84 4.44
N PHE A 340 -11.49 -0.94 3.11
CA PHE A 340 -10.32 -1.48 2.42
C PHE A 340 -9.16 -0.49 2.33
N GLY A 341 -9.43 0.81 2.20
CA GLY A 341 -8.42 1.84 2.01
C GLY A 341 -7.94 2.53 3.28
N ASN A 342 -8.70 2.43 4.39
CA ASN A 342 -8.35 2.91 5.74
C ASN A 342 -7.90 4.40 5.80
N SER A 343 -8.35 5.24 4.86
CA SER A 343 -7.85 6.61 4.68
C SER A 343 -8.92 7.63 4.32
N THR A 344 -10.17 7.20 4.13
CA THR A 344 -11.30 8.03 3.74
C THR A 344 -12.46 7.87 4.71
N GLY A 345 -13.47 8.73 4.57
CA GLY A 345 -14.70 8.66 5.36
C GLY A 345 -14.39 8.74 6.87
N PRO A 346 -14.90 7.80 7.70
CA PRO A 346 -14.65 7.80 9.14
C PRO A 346 -13.21 7.42 9.52
N PHE A 347 -12.37 7.02 8.55
CA PHE A 347 -10.96 6.67 8.76
C PHE A 347 -9.99 7.71 8.19
N ALA A 348 -10.49 8.86 7.74
CA ALA A 348 -9.63 9.99 7.38
C ALA A 348 -9.01 10.60 8.65
N THR A 349 -7.68 10.66 8.69
CA THR A 349 -6.96 11.35 9.77
C THR A 349 -7.14 12.86 9.68
N GLY A 350 -7.12 13.54 10.82
CA GLY A 350 -7.27 14.99 10.88
C GLY A 350 -6.56 15.62 12.08
N GLY A 351 -6.99 16.81 12.50
CA GLY A 351 -6.37 17.54 13.61
C GLY A 351 -6.62 16.95 15.01
N ASN A 352 -7.53 15.97 15.15
CA ASN A 352 -7.82 15.33 16.44
C ASN A 352 -6.94 14.09 16.65
N SER A 353 -5.96 14.20 17.55
CA SER A 353 -5.02 13.12 17.88
C SER A 353 -5.68 11.90 18.51
N GLN A 354 -6.73 12.06 19.32
CA GLN A 354 -7.46 10.94 19.90
C GLN A 354 -8.25 10.18 18.82
N THR A 355 -8.89 10.90 17.89
CA THR A 355 -9.51 10.29 16.70
C THR A 355 -8.48 9.50 15.89
N ASN A 356 -7.31 10.09 15.61
CA ASN A 356 -6.23 9.43 14.87
C ASN A 356 -5.69 8.19 15.59
N ALA A 357 -5.75 8.13 16.93
CA ALA A 357 -5.37 6.95 17.69
C ALA A 357 -6.44 5.84 17.68
N ILE A 358 -7.73 6.19 17.53
CA ILE A 358 -8.85 5.23 17.44
C ILE A 358 -8.93 4.58 16.04
N ILE A 359 -8.71 5.36 14.98
CA ILE A 359 -8.89 4.94 13.57
C ILE A 359 -8.24 3.57 13.27
N PRO A 360 -6.95 3.32 13.57
CA PRO A 360 -6.30 2.06 13.22
C PRO A 360 -7.00 0.84 13.82
N ARG A 361 -7.45 0.96 15.08
CA ARG A 361 -8.07 -0.15 15.83
C ARG A 361 -9.42 -0.52 15.23
N LEU A 362 -10.25 0.47 14.94
CA LEU A 362 -11.55 0.24 14.30
C LEU A 362 -11.36 -0.34 12.90
N ALA A 363 -10.44 0.23 12.11
CA ALA A 363 -10.25 -0.17 10.73
C ALA A 363 -9.65 -1.58 10.61
N ALA A 364 -8.74 -1.97 11.51
CA ALA A 364 -8.25 -3.34 11.62
C ALA A 364 -9.35 -4.31 12.06
N ALA A 365 -10.17 -3.94 13.04
CA ALA A 365 -11.27 -4.78 13.52
C ALA A 365 -12.38 -4.98 12.47
N PHE A 366 -12.62 -4.00 11.58
CA PHE A 366 -13.47 -4.19 10.40
C PHE A 366 -12.83 -5.17 9.40
N ASN A 367 -11.58 -4.95 8.99
CA ASN A 367 -10.90 -5.83 8.02
C ASN A 367 -10.84 -7.29 8.49
N ARG A 368 -10.57 -7.50 9.78
CA ARG A 368 -10.51 -8.82 10.44
C ARG A 368 -11.87 -9.36 10.86
N SER A 369 -12.95 -8.61 10.62
CA SER A 369 -14.33 -8.94 10.99
C SER A 369 -14.50 -9.38 12.46
N THR A 370 -13.93 -8.63 13.40
CA THR A 370 -13.92 -8.98 14.83
C THR A 370 -14.89 -8.17 15.69
N LEU A 371 -15.44 -7.08 15.17
CA LEU A 371 -16.34 -6.17 15.91
C LEU A 371 -17.65 -6.80 16.38
N LEU A 372 -18.05 -7.96 15.83
CA LEU A 372 -19.20 -8.74 16.31
C LEU A 372 -18.81 -9.88 17.26
N LEU A 373 -17.50 -10.14 17.43
CA LEU A 373 -16.97 -11.18 18.31
C LEU A 373 -16.58 -10.64 19.69
N SER A 374 -16.12 -9.38 19.75
CA SER A 374 -15.63 -8.71 20.96
C SER A 374 -16.12 -7.26 20.99
N ASP A 375 -16.39 -6.75 22.19
CA ASP A 375 -16.66 -5.32 22.46
C ASP A 375 -15.41 -4.53 22.85
N GLN A 376 -14.24 -5.14 22.65
CA GLN A 376 -12.92 -4.56 22.83
C GLN A 376 -12.18 -4.58 21.49
N ALA A 377 -11.40 -3.53 21.20
CA ALA A 377 -10.47 -3.49 20.08
C ALA A 377 -9.18 -2.72 20.46
N PRO A 378 -7.98 -3.19 20.07
CA PRO A 378 -7.72 -4.46 19.40
C PRO A 378 -7.70 -5.65 20.39
N ASN A 379 -7.85 -5.38 21.68
CA ASN A 379 -7.90 -6.39 22.74
C ASN A 379 -9.19 -7.23 22.65
N GLY A 380 -9.24 -8.39 23.29
CA GLY A 380 -10.43 -9.26 23.30
C GLY A 380 -10.63 -10.18 22.08
N THR A 381 -9.78 -10.08 21.05
CA THR A 381 -9.66 -11.10 19.99
C THR A 381 -8.21 -11.48 19.76
N ASN A 382 -7.98 -12.64 19.14
CA ASN A 382 -6.64 -13.10 18.75
C ASN A 382 -6.64 -13.58 17.28
N PRO A 383 -5.45 -13.80 16.67
CA PRO A 383 -5.34 -14.17 15.26
C PRO A 383 -6.19 -15.37 14.81
N ASN A 384 -6.45 -16.36 15.68
CA ASN A 384 -7.28 -17.51 15.31
C ASN A 384 -8.76 -17.14 15.10
N GLN A 385 -9.19 -15.99 15.63
CA GLN A 385 -10.55 -15.47 15.52
C GLN A 385 -10.71 -14.47 14.38
N TYR A 386 -9.63 -14.09 13.68
CA TYR A 386 -9.72 -13.17 12.57
C TYR A 386 -10.36 -13.84 11.35
N TYR A 387 -11.11 -13.05 10.58
CA TYR A 387 -11.70 -13.44 9.30
C TYR A 387 -12.72 -14.61 9.37
N GLN A 388 -13.39 -14.76 10.52
CA GLN A 388 -14.36 -15.84 10.76
C GLN A 388 -15.80 -15.49 10.31
N ASP A 389 -16.16 -14.20 10.18
CA ASP A 389 -17.46 -13.82 9.61
C ASP A 389 -17.45 -14.06 8.08
N ALA A 390 -18.61 -14.40 7.53
CA ALA A 390 -18.77 -14.60 6.09
C ALA A 390 -18.43 -13.33 5.30
N THR A 391 -18.70 -12.14 5.85
CA THR A 391 -18.24 -10.87 5.31
C THR A 391 -16.97 -10.45 6.04
N THR A 392 -15.84 -10.63 5.36
CA THR A 392 -14.52 -10.23 5.87
C THR A 392 -13.58 -9.78 4.75
N ASN A 393 -12.38 -9.26 5.04
CA ASN A 393 -11.37 -9.01 4.02
C ASN A 393 -10.76 -10.35 3.56
N HIS A 394 -11.41 -11.01 2.59
CA HIS A 394 -10.96 -12.31 2.10
C HIS A 394 -9.61 -12.27 1.38
N TYR A 395 -9.22 -11.14 0.78
CA TYR A 395 -7.86 -10.98 0.27
C TYR A 395 -6.84 -11.12 1.39
N SER A 396 -6.99 -10.35 2.47
CA SER A 396 -6.08 -10.43 3.63
C SER A 396 -6.09 -11.83 4.26
N ARG A 397 -7.27 -12.43 4.49
CA ARG A 397 -7.41 -13.82 4.96
C ARG A 397 -6.59 -14.81 4.13
N ILE A 398 -6.68 -14.71 2.81
CA ILE A 398 -5.97 -15.59 1.87
C ILE A 398 -4.47 -15.31 1.91
N VAL A 399 -4.06 -14.04 1.91
CA VAL A 399 -2.65 -13.64 1.94
C VAL A 399 -1.95 -14.17 3.19
N HIS A 400 -2.53 -13.98 4.39
CA HIS A 400 -1.98 -14.55 5.62
C HIS A 400 -1.86 -16.07 5.51
N ALA A 401 -2.91 -16.76 5.06
CA ALA A 401 -2.90 -18.22 4.95
C ALA A 401 -1.87 -18.79 3.96
N VAL A 402 -1.42 -18.00 2.97
CA VAL A 402 -0.44 -18.43 1.97
C VAL A 402 1.01 -18.11 2.39
N ASN A 403 1.22 -17.16 3.30
CA ASN A 403 2.53 -16.94 3.89
C ASN A 403 2.90 -18.12 4.81
N VAL A 404 4.14 -18.57 4.75
CA VAL A 404 4.60 -19.78 5.45
C VAL A 404 4.55 -19.65 6.97
N ASP A 405 4.60 -18.43 7.48
CA ASP A 405 4.55 -18.07 8.89
C ASP A 405 3.20 -17.43 9.29
N GLY A 406 2.25 -17.30 8.35
CA GLY A 406 0.99 -16.59 8.57
C GLY A 406 1.11 -15.06 8.58
N LEU A 407 2.30 -14.49 8.33
CA LEU A 407 2.57 -13.07 8.48
C LEU A 407 2.61 -12.34 7.13
N GLY A 408 2.06 -11.13 7.08
CA GLY A 408 2.14 -10.26 5.92
C GLY A 408 1.28 -9.01 6.06
N TYR A 409 1.73 -7.89 5.53
CA TYR A 409 1.02 -6.61 5.62
C TYR A 409 -0.03 -6.51 4.50
N ALA A 410 -1.28 -6.95 4.74
CA ALA A 410 -2.28 -7.11 3.67
C ALA A 410 -3.31 -5.97 3.58
N PHE A 411 -3.32 -5.04 4.54
CA PHE A 411 -4.10 -3.79 4.53
C PHE A 411 -3.40 -2.73 5.40
N PRO A 412 -3.68 -1.42 5.28
CA PRO A 412 -2.84 -0.35 5.86
C PRO A 412 -2.62 -0.38 7.39
N TYR A 413 -3.51 -1.01 8.16
CA TYR A 413 -3.40 -1.12 9.62
C TYR A 413 -3.31 -2.58 10.11
N ASP A 414 -2.65 -3.46 9.33
CA ASP A 414 -2.42 -4.86 9.72
C ASP A 414 -1.41 -5.02 10.85
N ASP A 415 -0.68 -3.95 11.18
CA ASP A 415 0.24 -3.82 12.31
C ASP A 415 -0.48 -3.70 13.67
N VAL A 416 -1.77 -3.34 13.67
CA VAL A 416 -2.58 -3.29 14.89
C VAL A 416 -2.60 -4.68 15.52
N THR A 417 -2.06 -4.78 16.73
CA THR A 417 -1.91 -6.04 17.45
C THR A 417 -2.38 -5.84 18.87
N SER A 418 -3.16 -6.79 19.41
CA SER A 418 -3.58 -6.77 20.81
C SER A 418 -2.37 -6.70 21.76
N ASP A 419 -2.57 -6.17 22.95
CA ASP A 419 -1.52 -6.10 23.96
C ASP A 419 -1.04 -7.51 24.35
N GLY A 420 0.29 -7.73 24.32
CA GLY A 420 0.90 -9.06 24.49
C GLY A 420 0.59 -10.06 23.36
N GLY A 421 -0.13 -9.65 22.31
CA GLY A 421 -0.51 -10.48 21.17
C GLY A 421 0.61 -10.67 20.15
N LYS A 422 0.40 -11.61 19.23
CA LYS A 422 1.34 -11.88 18.14
C LYS A 422 1.11 -10.90 16.97
N PRO A 423 2.16 -10.18 16.51
CA PRO A 423 2.07 -9.33 15.32
C PRO A 423 1.70 -10.16 14.09
N GLN A 424 1.07 -9.54 13.10
CA GLN A 424 0.58 -10.19 11.88
C GLN A 424 1.15 -9.56 10.60
N GLU A 425 1.76 -8.39 10.71
CA GLU A 425 2.18 -7.53 9.61
C GLU A 425 3.43 -8.00 8.84
N GLY A 426 4.13 -9.04 9.33
CA GLY A 426 5.34 -9.54 8.67
C GLY A 426 6.51 -8.54 8.73
N ALA A 427 6.67 -7.87 9.88
CA ALA A 427 7.73 -6.92 10.16
C ALA A 427 8.76 -7.46 11.17
N ILE A 428 10.02 -7.02 11.01
CA ILE A 428 11.11 -7.24 11.95
C ILE A 428 11.91 -5.95 12.15
N PHE A 429 12.51 -5.81 13.32
CA PHE A 429 13.31 -4.63 13.67
C PHE A 429 14.50 -4.99 14.57
N SER A 430 15.50 -4.13 14.57
CA SER A 430 16.70 -4.24 15.42
C SER A 430 17.25 -2.88 15.81
N PHE A 431 17.70 -2.77 17.06
CA PHE A 431 18.46 -1.63 17.60
C PHE A 431 19.98 -1.80 17.49
N SER A 432 20.45 -2.95 17.01
CA SER A 432 21.87 -3.22 16.83
C SER A 432 22.13 -4.08 15.58
N PRO A 433 21.60 -3.70 14.40
CA PRO A 433 21.68 -4.52 13.21
C PRO A 433 23.11 -4.68 12.73
N ALA A 434 23.56 -5.92 12.59
CA ALA A 434 24.81 -6.25 11.90
C ALA A 434 24.58 -6.42 10.39
N LYS A 435 23.48 -7.08 10.01
CA LYS A 435 23.19 -7.41 8.61
C LYS A 435 21.69 -7.58 8.39
N LEU A 436 21.19 -6.93 7.36
CA LEU A 436 19.87 -7.23 6.78
C LEU A 436 20.06 -8.17 5.59
N THR A 437 19.29 -9.25 5.51
CA THR A 437 19.23 -10.12 4.33
C THR A 437 17.81 -10.11 3.77
N VAL A 438 17.67 -9.73 2.51
CA VAL A 438 16.41 -9.71 1.77
C VAL A 438 16.49 -10.74 0.66
N THR A 439 15.66 -11.77 0.76
CA THR A 439 15.68 -12.92 -0.14
C THR A 439 14.46 -12.88 -1.04
N MET A 440 14.66 -13.01 -2.35
CA MET A 440 13.58 -13.07 -3.34
C MET A 440 13.48 -14.45 -3.97
N GLY A 441 12.27 -15.01 -4.05
CA GLY A 441 11.97 -16.15 -4.94
C GLY A 441 11.29 -17.35 -4.28
N GLY A 442 11.30 -17.45 -2.96
CA GLY A 442 10.45 -18.36 -2.19
C GLY A 442 10.76 -19.86 -2.30
N ASN A 443 11.79 -20.30 -3.06
CA ASN A 443 12.10 -21.73 -3.24
C ASN A 443 12.47 -22.44 -1.92
N ASN A 444 13.10 -21.76 -0.97
CA ASN A 444 13.31 -22.29 0.39
C ASN A 444 12.69 -21.37 1.46
N ALA A 445 11.50 -20.81 1.16
CA ALA A 445 10.71 -20.09 2.16
C ALA A 445 10.35 -21.00 3.33
N LYS A 446 10.60 -20.52 4.54
CA LYS A 446 10.38 -21.26 5.79
C LYS A 446 9.88 -20.30 6.88
N ALA A 447 9.10 -20.81 7.81
CA ALA A 447 8.80 -20.09 9.04
C ALA A 447 10.04 -20.09 9.95
N SER A 448 10.07 -19.11 10.85
CA SER A 448 11.13 -18.91 11.86
C SER A 448 11.21 -20.02 12.89
#